data_AF-Q9ME74-F1
#
_entry.id   AF-Q9ME74-F1
#
_cell.length_a   1.000
_cell.length_b   1.000
_cell.length_c   1.000
_cell.angle_alpha   90.00
_cell.angle_beta   90.00
_cell.angle_gamma   90.00
#
_symmetry.space_group_name_H-M   'P 1'
#
loop_
_entity.id
_entity.type
_entity.pdbx_description
1 polymer ?
#
loop_
_entity_poly.entity_id
_entity_poly.type
_entity_poly.pdbx_seq_one_letter_code
_entity_poly.pdbx_strand_id
1 'polypeptide(L)' 'AVYRIVAMDVRSRREGRDLRNVGFYDPIKNQSYLNV' A
#
# COMPACT_ATOMS: atom_id res chain seq x y z
N ALA A 1 8.27 -10.55 3.46
CA ALA A 1 8.09 -9.17 2.95
C ALA A 1 6.66 -8.74 3.28
N VAL A 2 6.44 -7.50 3.71
CA VAL A 2 5.10 -6.94 3.96
C VAL A 2 4.91 -5.79 2.98
N TYR A 3 3.78 -5.76 2.29
CA TYR A 3 3.45 -4.72 1.31
C TYR A 3 2.54 -3.66 1.93
N ARG A 4 2.76 -2.40 1.56
CA ARG A 4 1.84 -1.30 1.86
C ARG A 4 0.91 -1.08 0.67
N ILE A 5 -0.37 -0.86 0.96
CA ILE A 5 -1.36 -0.43 -0.03
C ILE A 5 -1.49 1.07 0.13
N VAL A 6 -1.18 1.81 -0.93
CA VAL A 6 -1.09 3.28 -0.92
C VAL A 6 -1.88 3.85 -2.09
N ALA A 7 -2.55 4.97 -1.86
CA ALA A 7 -3.11 5.78 -2.92
C ALA A 7 -2.01 6.68 -3.48
N MET A 8 -1.73 6.55 -4.77
CA MET A 8 -0.74 7.34 -5.49
C MET A 8 -1.30 7.80 -6.83
N ASP A 9 -0.74 8.87 -7.37
CA ASP A 9 -0.93 9.20 -8.77
C ASP A 9 -0.15 8.22 -9.66
N VAL A 10 -0.76 7.76 -10.75
CA VAL A 10 -0.22 6.76 -11.68
C VAL A 10 1.10 7.19 -12.34
N ARG A 11 1.35 8.51 -12.42
CA ARG A 11 2.58 9.08 -12.99
C ARG A 11 3.71 9.21 -11.96
N SER A 12 3.41 9.04 -10.68
CA SER A 12 4.41 9.14 -9.61
C SER A 12 5.32 7.92 -9.59
N ARG A 13 6.59 8.13 -9.22
CA ARG A 13 7.54 7.01 -9.03
C ARG A 13 7.00 6.04 -7.95
N ARG A 14 7.42 4.77 -8.02
CA ARG A 14 6.99 3.70 -7.09
C ARG A 14 7.27 4.00 -5.60
N GLU A 15 8.34 4.74 -5.34
CA GLU A 15 8.71 5.25 -4.01
C GLU A 15 8.54 6.77 -3.94
N GLY A 16 7.63 7.30 -4.75
CA GLY A 16 7.27 8.70 -4.78
C GLY A 16 6.45 9.08 -3.54
N ARG A 17 5.90 10.30 -3.57
CA ARG A 17 5.07 10.78 -2.47
C ARG A 17 3.69 10.12 -2.55
N ASP A 18 3.43 9.19 -1.63
CA ASP A 18 2.10 8.63 -1.43
C ASP A 18 1.12 9.74 -1.03
N LEU A 19 -0.07 9.75 -1.66
CA LEU A 19 -1.15 10.66 -1.27
C LEU A 19 -1.72 10.25 0.09
N ARG A 20 -1.90 8.94 0.29
CA ARG A 20 -2.45 8.36 1.52
C ARG A 20 -2.12 6.87 1.64
N ASN A 21 -1.78 6.39 2.83
CA ASN A 21 -1.74 4.96 3.12
C ASN A 21 -3.18 4.46 3.38
N VAL A 22 -3.60 3.43 2.65
CA VAL A 22 -4.95 2.84 2.73
C VAL A 22 -4.96 1.47 3.39
N GLY A 23 -3.79 0.86 3.62
CA GLY A 23 -3.74 -0.47 4.18
C GLY A 23 -2.39 -1.17 4.03
N PHE A 24 -2.41 -2.47 4.33
CA PHE A 24 -1.25 -3.35 4.15
C PHE A 24 -1.69 -4.77 3.76
N TYR A 25 -0.73 -5.50 3.19
CA TYR A 25 -0.86 -6.90 2.85
C TYR A 25 0.39 -7.66 3.30
N ASP A 26 0.20 -8.68 4.14
CA ASP A 26 1.25 -9.63 4.53
C ASP A 26 1.01 -10.97 3.80
N PRO A 27 1.76 -11.28 2.72
CA PRO A 27 1.63 -12.52 1.98
C PRO A 27 2.08 -13.75 2.79
N ILE A 28 2.92 -13.59 3.82
CA ILE A 28 3.40 -14.73 4.63
C ILE A 28 2.27 -15.21 5.54
N LYS A 29 1.45 -14.28 6.02
CA LYS A 29 0.30 -14.56 6.90
C LYS A 29 -1.03 -14.60 6.17
N ASN A 30 -1.04 -14.32 4.86
CA ASN A 30 -2.23 -14.09 4.05
C ASN A 30 -3.20 -13.07 4.70
N GLN A 31 -2.63 -12.05 5.35
CA GLN A 31 -3.40 -11.05 6.09
C GLN A 31 -3.50 -9.76 5.29
N SER A 32 -4.71 -9.26 5.11
CA SER A 32 -4.99 -7.95 4.51
C SER A 32 -5.75 -7.06 5.48
N TYR A 33 -5.40 -5.79 5.51
CA TYR A 33 -6.15 -4.76 6.23
C TYR A 33 -6.33 -3.56 5.32
N LEU A 34 -7.59 -3.14 5.15
CA LEU A 34 -7.97 -1.96 4.37
C LEU A 34 -8.70 -0.99 5.30
N ASN A 35 -8.27 0.27 5.30
CA ASN A 35 -8.92 1.35 6.04
C ASN A 35 -10.04 1.95 5.18
N VAL A 36 -11.23 1.32 5.23
CA VAL A 36 -12.46 1.74 4.54
C VAL A 36 -13.16 2.85 5.32
#